data_AF-A0A1Y3B448-F1
#
_entry.id   AF-A0A1Y3B448-F1
#
_cell.length_a   1.000
_cell.length_b   1.000
_cell.length_c   1.000
_cell.angle_alpha   90.00
_cell.angle_beta   90.00
_cell.angle_gamma   90.00
#
_symmetry.space_group_name_H-M   'P 1'
#
loop_
_entity.id
_entity.type
_entity.pdbx_description
1 polymer ?
#
loop_
_entity_poly.entity_id
_entity_poly.type
_entity_poly.pdbx_seq_one_letter_code
_entity_poly.pdbx_strand_id
1 'polypeptide(L)'
;MTLLIHKLRWGYIRNNFQSFFFTIIYIAITLSLFIYRFGQYADTTTALAIARASAIAIYWQSGLIIVLILRKSISYVRSFGLARYFPLDHYVYFHKLTGWSIAFFSLVHTVAHLYNFLMLTGITTISYLDFLLSVNLGIGWFYGSACLTGWILVIILIFYYSHKLYVVYILVLFLHASSTLHWLTAPLIFLLFEKISAYYRTKKYHHGQTYVIEGTMLPSRVIRLIIRKPKYFHFVPGDFVYMMVPSITKYEWHPMTISSAPEDKELTLHIRAVGEWTNRLYDHFDHAKTLTLKKMLEEWKCLDFHPLFKDTDQTNKFDVNCDHSLVDRNKVRSVGSSMQKRTMILPVPEDCDEDGCGKIKKQISIEHSDNESDSNSMVTIELNKISSRS
;
A
#
# COMPACT_ATOMS: atom_id res chain seq x y z
N MET A 1 9.82 22.22 -13.57
CA MET A 1 9.12 23.44 -14.03
C MET A 1 7.90 23.11 -14.90
N THR A 2 8.04 22.28 -15.94
CA THR A 2 6.96 21.79 -16.83
C THR A 2 5.74 21.19 -16.11
N LEU A 3 5.95 20.41 -15.06
CA LEU A 3 4.88 19.79 -14.28
C LEU A 3 4.06 20.79 -13.45
N LEU A 4 4.70 21.88 -13.00
CA LEU A 4 4.05 22.97 -12.26
C LEU A 4 3.16 23.79 -13.21
N ILE A 5 3.69 24.11 -14.40
CA ILE A 5 2.97 24.84 -15.46
C ILE A 5 1.74 24.06 -15.91
N HIS A 6 1.84 22.73 -16.04
CA HIS A 6 0.68 21.89 -16.36
C HIS A 6 -0.42 21.97 -15.29
N LYS A 7 -0.06 21.92 -14.00
CA LYS A 7 -1.01 22.02 -12.88
C LYS A 7 -1.68 23.39 -12.74
N LEU A 8 -1.07 24.43 -13.30
CA LEU A 8 -1.61 25.79 -13.36
C LEU A 8 -2.52 26.04 -14.58
N ARG A 9 -2.65 25.08 -15.52
CA ARG A 9 -3.59 25.21 -16.63
C ARG A 9 -5.03 25.13 -16.13
N TRP A 10 -5.89 25.99 -16.66
CA TRP A 10 -7.32 26.07 -16.31
C TRP A 10 -8.05 24.72 -16.37
N GLY A 11 -7.78 23.90 -17.38
CA GLY A 11 -8.39 22.58 -17.51
C GLY A 11 -8.03 21.62 -16.36
N TYR A 12 -6.79 21.69 -15.84
CA TYR A 12 -6.37 20.89 -14.69
C TYR A 12 -7.01 21.41 -13.40
N ILE A 13 -7.03 22.73 -13.22
CA ILE A 13 -7.63 23.40 -12.04
C ILE A 13 -9.12 23.06 -11.95
N ARG A 14 -9.87 23.14 -13.06
CA ARG A 14 -11.30 22.81 -13.08
C ARG A 14 -11.55 21.36 -12.67
N ASN A 15 -10.73 20.42 -13.16
CA ASN A 15 -10.88 19.01 -12.83
C ASN A 15 -10.40 18.65 -11.41
N ASN A 16 -9.57 19.50 -10.78
CA ASN A 16 -8.98 19.24 -9.46
C ASN A 16 -9.23 20.40 -8.48
N PHE A 17 -10.35 21.09 -8.62
CA PHE A 17 -10.62 22.36 -7.92
C PHE A 17 -10.49 22.23 -6.40
N GLN A 18 -11.06 21.16 -5.82
CA GLN A 18 -10.96 20.85 -4.39
C GLN A 18 -9.50 20.74 -3.91
N SER A 19 -8.66 20.05 -4.68
CA SER A 19 -7.25 19.85 -4.33
C SER A 19 -6.46 21.14 -4.43
N PHE A 20 -6.72 21.92 -5.48
CA PHE A 20 -6.08 23.22 -5.68
C PHE A 20 -6.44 24.19 -4.55
N PHE A 21 -7.73 24.32 -4.22
CA PHE A 21 -8.21 25.18 -3.16
C PHE A 21 -7.64 24.77 -1.79
N PHE A 22 -7.63 23.47 -1.48
CA PHE A 22 -7.02 22.96 -0.25
C PHE A 22 -5.52 23.26 -0.19
N THR A 23 -4.78 23.16 -1.31
CA THR A 23 -3.37 23.56 -1.37
C THR A 23 -3.18 25.05 -1.07
N ILE A 24 -4.05 25.92 -1.60
CA ILE A 24 -4.00 27.36 -1.30
C ILE A 24 -4.22 27.62 0.18
N ILE A 25 -5.26 27.01 0.78
CA ILE A 25 -5.54 27.14 2.22
C ILE A 25 -4.34 26.65 3.04
N TYR A 26 -3.78 25.49 2.69
CA TYR A 26 -2.62 24.93 3.37
C TYR A 26 -1.41 25.88 3.34
N ILE A 27 -1.11 26.47 2.17
CA ILE A 27 -0.03 27.46 2.03
C ILE A 27 -0.36 28.72 2.82
N ALA A 28 -1.59 29.24 2.73
CA ALA A 28 -2.03 30.44 3.42
C ALA A 28 -1.92 30.29 4.95
N ILE A 29 -2.39 29.18 5.53
CA ILE A 29 -2.27 28.92 6.98
C ILE A 29 -0.80 28.88 7.38
N THR A 30 0.04 28.17 6.61
CA THR A 30 1.47 28.02 6.90
C THR A 30 2.19 29.38 6.86
N LEU A 31 1.93 30.20 5.84
CA LEU A 31 2.50 31.54 5.71
C LEU A 31 1.98 32.50 6.79
N SER A 32 0.68 32.47 7.09
CA SER A 32 0.09 33.31 8.14
C SER A 32 0.70 33.02 9.51
N LEU A 33 0.85 31.73 9.88
CA LEU A 33 1.51 31.34 11.13
C LEU A 33 2.98 31.78 11.15
N PHE A 34 3.69 31.63 10.04
CA PHE A 34 5.08 32.07 9.91
C PHE A 34 5.21 33.58 10.12
N ILE A 35 4.44 34.39 9.37
CA ILE A 35 4.46 35.86 9.46
C ILE A 35 4.07 36.33 10.86
N TYR A 36 3.02 35.74 11.43
CA TYR A 36 2.57 36.05 12.79
C TYR A 36 3.69 35.84 13.81
N ARG A 37 4.36 34.68 13.77
CA ARG A 37 5.43 34.36 14.71
C ARG A 37 6.72 35.15 14.43
N PHE A 38 7.00 35.46 13.17
CA PHE A 38 8.10 36.36 12.81
C PHE A 38 7.90 37.76 13.40
N GLY A 39 6.69 38.32 13.28
CA GLY A 39 6.35 39.64 13.84
C GLY A 39 6.50 39.71 15.36
N GLN A 40 6.16 38.63 16.09
CA GLN A 40 6.35 38.55 17.54
C GLN A 40 7.83 38.61 17.99
N TYR A 41 8.77 38.28 17.10
CA TYR A 41 10.20 38.25 17.38
C TYR A 41 10.97 39.31 16.58
N ALA A 42 10.27 40.31 16.02
CA ALA A 42 10.88 41.35 15.19
C ALA A 42 11.92 42.19 15.95
N ASP A 43 11.78 42.33 17.28
CA ASP A 43 12.71 43.07 18.14
C ASP A 43 13.99 42.28 18.48
N THR A 44 14.03 40.98 18.13
CA THR A 44 15.20 40.12 18.35
C THR A 44 16.07 40.02 17.10
N THR A 45 17.14 39.21 17.15
CA THR A 45 17.93 38.94 15.94
C THR A 45 17.04 38.35 14.86
N THR A 46 17.19 38.82 13.62
CA THR A 46 16.44 38.32 12.46
C THR A 46 16.55 36.80 12.32
N ALA A 47 17.71 36.24 12.62
CA ALA A 47 17.95 34.81 12.63
C ALA A 47 17.12 34.07 13.68
N LEU A 48 16.99 34.60 14.90
CA LEU A 48 16.11 34.03 15.91
C LEU A 48 14.64 34.15 15.50
N ALA A 49 14.23 35.28 14.94
CA ALA A 49 12.87 35.48 14.45
C ALA A 49 12.51 34.46 13.35
N ILE A 50 13.40 34.25 12.38
CA ILE A 50 13.23 33.22 11.33
C ILE A 50 13.18 31.82 11.95
N ALA A 51 14.06 31.50 12.90
CA ALA A 51 14.09 30.20 13.55
C ALA A 51 12.78 29.90 14.32
N ARG A 52 12.21 30.90 15.01
CA ARG A 52 10.93 30.76 15.71
C ARG A 52 9.74 30.69 14.75
N ALA A 53 9.79 31.43 13.63
CA ALA A 53 8.76 31.40 12.60
C ALA A 53 8.73 30.08 11.82
N SER A 54 9.88 29.51 11.49
CA SER A 54 9.96 28.18 10.87
C SER A 54 9.54 27.08 11.85
N ALA A 55 9.83 27.21 13.15
CA ALA A 55 9.38 26.26 14.17
C ALA A 55 7.85 26.14 14.24
N ILE A 56 7.10 27.25 14.25
CA ILE A 56 5.63 27.18 14.28
C ILE A 56 5.05 26.53 13.02
N ALA A 57 5.67 26.77 11.86
CA ALA A 57 5.31 26.11 10.62
C ALA A 57 5.54 24.59 10.71
N ILE A 58 6.64 24.14 11.31
CA ILE A 58 6.92 22.72 11.56
C ILE A 58 5.87 22.12 12.52
N TYR A 59 5.51 22.81 13.60
CA TYR A 59 4.58 22.28 14.61
C TYR A 59 3.20 21.97 14.04
N TRP A 60 2.59 22.94 13.33
CA TRP A 60 1.29 22.74 12.67
C TRP A 60 1.34 21.57 11.67
N GLN A 61 2.39 21.53 10.86
CA GLN A 61 2.56 20.50 9.84
C GLN A 61 2.83 19.11 10.43
N SER A 62 3.51 19.04 11.57
CA SER A 62 3.76 17.80 12.31
C SER A 62 2.47 17.19 12.87
N GLY A 63 1.49 18.02 13.24
CA GLY A 63 0.13 17.53 13.55
C GLY A 63 -0.59 17.05 12.29
N LEU A 64 -0.57 17.86 11.23
CA LEU A 64 -1.27 17.56 9.98
C LEU A 64 -0.78 16.27 9.30
N ILE A 65 0.53 16.00 9.29
CA ILE A 65 1.09 14.81 8.66
C ILE A 65 0.58 13.51 9.29
N ILE A 66 0.27 13.53 10.60
CA ILE A 66 -0.36 12.43 11.33
C ILE A 66 -1.83 12.31 10.94
N VAL A 67 -2.57 13.42 10.89
CA VAL A 67 -3.98 13.42 10.48
C VAL A 67 -4.15 12.81 9.08
N LEU A 68 -3.24 13.15 8.17
CA LEU A 68 -3.25 12.64 6.79
C LEU A 68 -3.00 11.13 6.67
N ILE A 69 -2.52 10.44 7.71
CA ILE A 69 -2.36 8.96 7.69
C ILE A 69 -3.45 8.22 8.46
N LEU A 70 -4.45 8.92 9.01
CA LEU A 70 -5.62 8.33 9.69
C LEU A 70 -6.61 7.78 8.66
N ARG A 71 -6.21 6.71 7.96
CA ARG A 71 -6.93 6.19 6.79
C ARG A 71 -8.38 5.81 7.11
N LYS A 72 -8.66 5.28 8.30
CA LYS A 72 -10.02 4.87 8.66
C LYS A 72 -10.87 6.09 8.99
N SER A 73 -10.31 7.06 9.72
CA SER A 73 -10.97 8.33 9.99
C SER A 73 -11.26 9.10 8.69
N ILE A 74 -10.31 9.17 7.76
CA ILE A 74 -10.50 9.79 6.45
C ILE A 74 -11.61 9.08 5.67
N SER A 75 -11.63 7.74 5.69
CA SER A 75 -12.69 6.96 5.04
C SER A 75 -14.06 7.20 5.68
N TYR A 76 -14.12 7.37 7.01
CA TYR A 76 -15.34 7.69 7.72
C TYR A 76 -15.85 9.09 7.38
N VAL A 77 -14.96 10.09 7.33
CA VAL A 77 -15.26 11.46 6.87
C VAL A 77 -15.78 11.44 5.43
N ARG A 78 -15.19 10.60 4.56
CA ARG A 78 -15.67 10.40 3.18
C ARG A 78 -17.12 9.93 3.14
N SER A 79 -17.50 9.02 4.04
CA SER A 79 -18.86 8.46 4.11
C SER A 79 -19.94 9.44 4.61
N PHE A 80 -19.55 10.58 5.18
CA PHE A 80 -20.48 11.66 5.51
C PHE A 80 -20.76 12.63 4.34
N GLY A 81 -20.24 12.35 3.15
CA GLY A 81 -20.41 13.23 1.98
C GLY A 81 -19.45 14.43 1.95
N LEU A 82 -18.52 14.55 2.90
CA LEU A 82 -17.52 15.62 2.94
C LEU A 82 -16.46 15.52 1.82
N ALA A 83 -16.43 14.41 1.08
CA ALA A 83 -15.63 14.24 -0.13
C ALA A 83 -16.00 15.26 -1.24
N ARG A 84 -17.19 15.87 -1.19
CA ARG A 84 -17.59 16.94 -2.11
C ARG A 84 -16.83 18.25 -1.87
N TYR A 85 -16.32 18.46 -0.66
CA TYR A 85 -15.65 19.70 -0.28
C TYR A 85 -14.14 19.53 -0.11
N PHE A 86 -13.72 18.38 0.42
CA PHE A 86 -12.31 18.10 0.71
C PHE A 86 -11.74 17.06 -0.25
N PRO A 87 -10.46 17.22 -0.67
CA PRO A 87 -9.78 16.27 -1.55
C PRO A 87 -9.31 15.02 -0.78
N LEU A 88 -10.27 14.31 -0.17
CA LEU A 88 -10.01 13.20 0.75
C LEU A 88 -9.32 12.01 0.08
N ASP A 89 -9.48 11.82 -1.23
CA ASP A 89 -8.82 10.74 -1.98
C ASP A 89 -7.35 11.04 -2.29
N HIS A 90 -6.95 12.32 -2.21
CA HIS A 90 -5.57 12.76 -2.43
C HIS A 90 -4.77 12.90 -1.13
N TYR A 91 -5.25 12.33 -0.02
CA TYR A 91 -4.59 12.43 1.29
C TYR A 91 -3.11 12.00 1.28
N VAL A 92 -2.76 10.95 0.50
CA VAL A 92 -1.36 10.48 0.36
C VAL A 92 -0.49 11.52 -0.36
N TYR A 93 -1.05 12.21 -1.36
CA TYR A 93 -0.35 13.31 -2.04
C TYR A 93 -0.06 14.45 -1.06
N PHE A 94 -1.06 14.85 -0.26
CA PHE A 94 -0.87 15.87 0.78
C PHE A 94 0.11 15.42 1.86
N HIS A 95 0.12 14.14 2.25
CA HIS A 95 1.09 13.62 3.19
C HIS A 95 2.54 13.79 2.67
N LYS A 96 2.76 13.49 1.39
CA LYS A 96 4.06 13.71 0.73
C LYS A 96 4.42 15.20 0.66
N LEU A 97 3.46 16.06 0.27
CA LEU A 97 3.64 17.51 0.23
C LEU A 97 4.03 18.07 1.60
N THR A 98 3.30 17.69 2.65
CA THR A 98 3.59 18.09 4.03
C THR A 98 4.96 17.59 4.48
N GLY A 99 5.35 16.36 4.11
CA GLY A 99 6.70 15.84 4.39
C GLY A 99 7.81 16.69 3.77
N TRP A 100 7.67 17.08 2.50
CA TRP A 100 8.63 17.96 1.82
C TRP A 100 8.69 19.36 2.44
N SER A 101 7.53 19.89 2.82
CA SER A 101 7.45 21.21 3.47
C SER A 101 8.06 21.19 4.88
N ILE A 102 7.83 20.14 5.68
CA ILE A 102 8.52 19.93 6.96
C ILE A 102 10.04 19.92 6.74
N ALA A 103 10.54 19.14 5.77
CA ALA A 103 11.98 19.10 5.47
C ALA A 103 12.55 20.48 5.10
N PHE A 104 11.84 21.25 4.28
CA PHE A 104 12.22 22.62 3.93
C PHE A 104 12.28 23.54 5.16
N PHE A 105 11.22 23.58 5.96
CA PHE A 105 11.20 24.44 7.15
C PHE A 105 12.19 23.98 8.21
N SER A 106 12.46 22.68 8.34
CA SER A 106 13.53 22.15 9.19
C SER A 106 14.90 22.64 8.76
N LEU A 107 15.20 22.66 7.45
CA LEU A 107 16.44 23.24 6.93
C LEU A 107 16.55 24.73 7.28
N VAL A 108 15.50 25.51 7.01
CA VAL A 108 15.45 26.95 7.34
C VAL A 108 15.64 27.17 8.85
N HIS A 109 14.98 26.37 9.68
CA HIS A 109 15.08 26.41 11.14
C HIS A 109 16.50 26.13 11.62
N THR A 110 17.14 25.06 11.14
CA THR A 110 18.51 24.70 11.50
C THR A 110 19.49 25.78 11.08
N VAL A 111 19.46 26.23 9.82
CA VAL A 111 20.38 27.27 9.32
C VAL A 111 20.21 28.58 10.10
N ALA A 112 18.98 28.98 10.40
CA ALA A 112 18.70 30.18 11.20
C ALA A 112 19.25 30.07 12.63
N HIS A 113 19.13 28.90 13.27
CA HIS A 113 19.76 28.66 14.58
C HIS A 113 21.29 28.67 14.52
N LEU A 114 21.90 28.02 13.52
CA LEU A 114 23.36 28.03 13.34
C LEU A 114 23.88 29.46 13.19
N TYR A 115 23.25 30.26 12.32
CA TYR A 115 23.63 31.66 12.15
C TYR A 115 23.40 32.49 13.42
N ASN A 116 22.29 32.28 14.13
CA ASN A 116 22.03 32.94 15.40
C ASN A 116 23.10 32.61 16.45
N PHE A 117 23.54 31.35 16.53
CA PHE A 117 24.61 30.93 17.42
C PHE A 117 25.96 31.54 17.03
N LEU A 118 26.28 31.63 15.74
CA LEU A 118 27.47 32.35 15.27
C LEU A 118 27.45 33.83 15.72
N MET A 119 26.32 34.52 15.57
CA MET A 119 26.19 35.91 16.04
C MET A 119 26.34 36.01 17.57
N LEU A 120 25.75 35.08 18.33
CA LEU A 120 25.85 35.07 19.79
C LEU A 120 27.28 34.81 20.30
N THR A 121 28.10 34.02 19.58
CA THR A 121 29.51 33.82 19.96
C THR A 121 30.36 35.07 19.81
N GLY A 122 29.95 36.01 18.95
CA GLY A 122 30.61 37.32 18.84
C GLY A 122 30.27 38.28 19.99
N ILE A 123 29.19 37.99 20.74
CA ILE A 123 28.67 38.85 21.81
C ILE A 123 28.94 38.25 23.20
N THR A 124 29.01 36.92 23.29
CA THR A 124 29.15 36.16 24.55
C THR A 124 30.50 35.47 24.62
N THR A 125 30.93 35.08 25.82
CA THR A 125 32.18 34.32 26.03
C THR A 125 32.05 32.81 25.78
N ILE A 126 30.88 32.35 25.32
CA ILE A 126 30.55 30.94 25.12
C ILE A 126 31.05 30.49 23.75
N SER A 127 31.68 29.30 23.68
CA SER A 127 32.18 28.77 22.42
C SER A 127 31.05 28.34 21.48
N TYR A 128 31.29 28.38 20.16
CA TYR A 128 30.30 27.92 19.18
C TYR A 128 29.93 26.45 19.38
N LEU A 129 30.91 25.61 19.74
CA LEU A 129 30.72 24.18 19.96
C LEU A 129 29.82 23.93 21.18
N ASP A 130 29.94 24.76 22.22
CA ASP A 130 29.04 24.70 23.37
C ASP A 130 27.60 25.01 22.97
N PHE A 131 27.36 26.02 22.12
CA PHE A 131 26.01 26.27 21.60
C PHE A 131 25.44 25.10 20.79
N LEU A 132 26.28 24.34 20.08
CA LEU A 132 25.83 23.25 19.22
C LEU A 132 25.60 21.93 19.96
N LEU A 133 26.35 21.65 21.02
CA LEU A 133 26.41 20.31 21.63
C LEU A 133 26.18 20.32 23.15
N SER A 134 26.30 21.47 23.82
CA SER A 134 26.15 21.53 25.27
C SER A 134 24.69 21.53 25.70
N VAL A 135 24.42 20.75 26.75
CA VAL A 135 23.12 20.72 27.46
C VAL A 135 23.09 21.72 28.63
N ASN A 136 24.26 22.19 29.06
CA ASN A 136 24.42 23.04 30.25
C ASN A 136 23.89 24.47 30.04
N LEU A 137 23.63 24.86 28.79
CA LEU A 137 23.07 26.16 28.43
C LEU A 137 21.56 26.27 28.70
N GLY A 138 20.90 25.16 29.06
CA GLY A 138 19.47 25.15 29.35
C GLY A 138 18.58 25.47 28.13
N ILE A 139 19.11 25.36 26.92
CA ILE A 139 18.38 25.65 25.68
C ILE A 139 17.48 24.45 25.35
N GLY A 140 16.19 24.58 25.64
CA GLY A 140 15.20 23.53 25.36
C GLY A 140 14.40 23.12 26.59
N TRP A 141 13.53 22.12 26.43
CA TRP A 141 12.66 21.67 27.51
C TRP A 141 13.36 20.69 28.46
N PHE A 142 13.84 19.56 27.95
CA PHE A 142 14.39 18.49 28.78
C PHE A 142 15.91 18.69 28.98
N TYR A 143 16.30 19.26 30.13
CA TYR A 143 17.70 19.51 30.51
C TYR A 143 18.54 20.24 29.44
N GLY A 144 17.95 21.18 28.68
CA GLY A 144 18.68 21.90 27.62
C GLY A 144 19.07 21.05 26.40
N SER A 145 18.40 19.91 26.17
CA SER A 145 18.73 18.98 25.08
C SER A 145 18.30 19.40 23.67
N ALA A 146 17.81 20.63 23.45
CA ALA A 146 17.28 21.02 22.13
C ALA A 146 18.32 20.92 21.02
N CYS A 147 19.58 21.28 21.27
CA CYS A 147 20.63 21.24 20.25
C CYS A 147 20.97 19.79 19.85
N LEU A 148 21.15 18.89 20.82
CA LEU A 148 21.43 17.47 20.56
C LEU A 148 20.25 16.77 19.86
N THR A 149 19.03 16.98 20.36
CA THR A 149 17.82 16.42 19.74
C THR A 149 17.58 16.99 18.34
N GLY A 150 17.96 18.25 18.09
CA GLY A 150 17.90 18.88 16.77
C GLY A 150 18.77 18.14 15.74
N TRP A 151 20.01 17.80 16.10
CA TRP A 151 20.89 17.00 15.22
C TRP A 151 20.32 15.62 14.93
N ILE A 152 19.75 14.95 15.94
CA ILE A 152 19.09 13.65 15.77
C ILE A 152 17.90 13.78 14.80
N LEU A 153 17.09 14.84 14.90
CA LEU A 153 15.98 15.08 13.98
C LEU A 153 16.46 15.33 12.55
N VAL A 154 17.54 16.09 12.35
CA VAL A 154 18.14 16.29 11.02
C VAL A 154 18.61 14.97 10.42
N ILE A 155 19.26 14.12 11.21
CA ILE A 155 19.71 12.79 10.77
C ILE A 155 18.51 11.93 10.35
N ILE A 156 17.44 11.88 11.17
CA ILE A 156 16.22 11.14 10.85
C ILE A 156 15.57 11.66 9.55
N LEU A 157 15.55 12.98 9.34
CA LEU A 157 15.02 13.59 8.11
C LEU A 157 15.85 13.23 6.87
N ILE A 158 17.17 13.09 6.99
CA ILE A 158 18.05 12.64 5.90
C ILE A 158 17.77 11.17 5.55
N PHE A 159 17.48 10.34 6.56
CA PHE A 159 17.04 8.95 6.37
C PHE A 159 15.56 8.83 5.94
N TYR A 160 15.05 9.79 5.16
CA TYR A 160 13.69 9.88 4.60
C TYR A 160 13.18 8.56 4.00
N TYR A 161 14.08 7.74 3.43
CA TYR A 161 13.74 6.43 2.84
C TYR A 161 13.20 5.42 3.87
N SER A 162 13.51 5.59 5.16
CA SER A 162 13.05 4.71 6.24
C SER A 162 11.82 5.28 6.95
N HIS A 163 10.67 5.28 6.26
CA HIS A 163 9.39 5.76 6.81
C HIS A 163 8.97 5.07 8.14
N LYS A 164 9.64 3.97 8.51
CA LYS A 164 9.46 3.26 9.79
C LYS A 164 9.96 4.02 11.02
N LEU A 165 10.83 5.03 10.84
CA LEU A 165 11.37 5.83 11.96
C LEU A 165 10.43 6.93 12.47
N TYR A 166 9.19 7.02 11.97
CA TYR A 166 8.25 8.07 12.38
C TYR A 166 7.95 8.07 13.89
N VAL A 167 7.97 6.91 14.55
CA VAL A 167 7.79 6.82 16.01
C VAL A 167 8.96 7.49 16.73
N VAL A 168 10.20 7.20 16.31
CA VAL A 168 11.41 7.83 16.85
C VAL A 168 11.38 9.33 16.57
N TYR A 169 10.99 9.76 15.36
CA TYR A 169 10.81 11.17 15.02
C TYR A 169 9.85 11.88 15.99
N ILE A 170 8.66 11.31 16.25
CA ILE A 170 7.67 11.91 17.17
C ILE A 170 8.25 12.00 18.60
N LEU A 171 8.94 10.96 19.07
CA LEU A 171 9.56 10.94 20.40
C LEU A 171 10.67 11.98 20.54
N VAL A 172 11.55 12.11 19.55
CA VAL A 172 12.64 13.10 19.59
C VAL A 172 12.08 14.52 19.43
N LEU A 173 11.04 14.72 18.59
CA LEU A 173 10.37 16.00 18.43
C LEU A 173 9.68 16.46 19.72
N PHE A 174 9.15 15.51 20.51
CA PHE A 174 8.64 15.76 21.86
C PHE A 174 9.73 16.27 22.80
N LEU A 175 10.92 15.63 22.81
CA LEU A 175 12.05 16.04 23.65
C LEU A 175 12.63 17.40 23.22
N HIS A 176 12.60 17.68 21.92
CA HIS A 176 13.17 18.89 21.34
C HIS A 176 12.43 20.16 21.74
N ALA A 177 11.09 20.14 21.72
CA ALA A 177 10.29 21.32 22.08
C ALA A 177 8.94 20.95 22.73
N SER A 178 8.69 21.51 23.92
CA SER A 178 7.44 21.32 24.67
C SER A 178 6.22 21.85 23.91
N SER A 179 6.36 22.96 23.18
CA SER A 179 5.26 23.57 22.44
C SER A 179 4.70 22.66 21.36
N THR A 180 5.49 21.71 20.83
CA THR A 180 5.04 20.76 19.81
C THR A 180 3.91 19.85 20.32
N LEU A 181 3.85 19.59 21.63
CA LEU A 181 2.81 18.73 22.21
C LEU A 181 1.40 19.23 21.92
N HIS A 182 1.14 20.52 22.07
CA HIS A 182 -0.19 21.09 21.85
C HIS A 182 -0.71 20.82 20.43
N TRP A 183 0.20 20.74 19.46
CA TRP A 183 -0.12 20.45 18.06
C TRP A 183 -0.23 18.95 17.75
N LEU A 184 0.44 18.11 18.54
CA LEU A 184 0.46 16.66 18.35
C LEU A 184 -0.57 15.90 19.19
N THR A 185 -1.04 16.45 20.32
CA THR A 185 -1.91 15.76 21.29
C THR A 185 -3.16 15.20 20.63
N ALA A 186 -3.96 16.05 19.97
CA ALA A 186 -5.19 15.59 19.31
C ALA A 186 -4.90 14.58 18.18
N PRO A 187 -4.00 14.84 17.20
CA PRO A 187 -3.65 13.86 16.17
C PRO A 187 -3.16 12.51 16.73
N LEU A 188 -2.36 12.51 17.81
CA LEU A 188 -1.87 11.29 18.44
C LEU A 188 -2.99 10.52 19.14
N ILE A 189 -3.90 11.20 19.84
CA ILE A 189 -5.07 10.56 20.46
C ILE A 189 -5.92 9.88 19.39
N PHE A 190 -6.20 10.57 18.27
CA PHE A 190 -6.95 9.98 17.16
C PHE A 190 -6.22 8.80 16.51
N LEU A 191 -4.89 8.89 16.37
CA LEU A 191 -4.07 7.79 15.86
C LEU A 191 -4.18 6.57 16.79
N LEU A 192 -3.99 6.76 18.10
CA LEU A 192 -4.11 5.69 19.09
C LEU A 192 -5.50 5.08 19.06
N PHE A 193 -6.55 5.90 19.05
CA PHE A 193 -7.93 5.44 18.94
C PHE A 193 -8.17 4.60 17.68
N GLU A 194 -7.66 5.03 16.52
CA GLU A 194 -7.79 4.28 15.27
C GLU A 194 -7.06 2.93 15.35
N LYS A 195 -5.85 2.88 15.93
CA LYS A 195 -5.06 1.65 16.08
C LYS A 195 -5.69 0.69 17.10
N ILE A 196 -6.16 1.19 18.23
CA ILE A 196 -6.85 0.41 19.26
C ILE A 196 -8.16 -0.16 18.68
N SER A 197 -8.95 0.68 18.01
CA SER A 197 -10.18 0.25 17.37
C SER A 197 -9.93 -0.77 16.25
N ALA A 198 -8.85 -0.61 15.48
CA ALA A 198 -8.42 -1.59 14.49
C ALA A 198 -8.05 -2.92 15.15
N TYR A 199 -7.25 -2.89 16.22
CA TYR A 199 -6.82 -4.07 16.95
C TYR A 199 -8.00 -4.87 17.52
N TYR A 200 -8.94 -4.19 18.20
CA TYR A 200 -10.14 -4.85 18.74
C TYR A 200 -11.02 -5.44 17.64
N ARG A 201 -11.20 -4.75 16.50
CA ARG A 201 -11.99 -5.30 15.39
C ARG A 201 -11.35 -6.55 14.78
N THR A 202 -10.03 -6.55 14.59
CA THR A 202 -9.34 -7.73 14.05
C THR A 202 -9.40 -8.91 15.02
N LYS A 203 -9.19 -8.67 16.34
CA LYS A 203 -9.17 -9.73 17.35
C LYS A 203 -10.56 -10.27 17.71
N LYS A 204 -11.58 -9.41 17.80
CA LYS A 204 -12.93 -9.80 18.27
C LYS A 204 -13.73 -10.59 17.24
N TYR A 205 -13.50 -10.34 15.95
CA TYR A 205 -14.41 -10.86 14.92
C TYR A 205 -13.81 -11.90 13.96
N HIS A 206 -12.50 -12.20 14.03
CA HIS A 206 -11.80 -13.11 13.10
C HIS A 206 -12.10 -12.85 11.60
N HIS A 207 -12.66 -11.68 11.24
CA HIS A 207 -13.12 -11.34 9.88
C HIS A 207 -11.99 -11.23 8.84
N GLY A 208 -10.75 -11.43 9.28
CA GLY A 208 -9.56 -11.28 8.46
C GLY A 208 -9.31 -12.49 7.58
N GLN A 209 -9.04 -13.64 8.18
CA GLN A 209 -8.42 -14.74 7.46
C GLN A 209 -9.44 -15.50 6.61
N THR A 210 -9.21 -15.49 5.32
CA THR A 210 -9.93 -16.27 4.31
C THR A 210 -8.93 -16.84 3.31
N TYR A 211 -9.41 -17.64 2.37
CA TYR A 211 -8.59 -18.35 1.41
C TYR A 211 -9.02 -18.01 -0.01
N VAL A 212 -8.05 -17.94 -0.92
CA VAL A 212 -8.30 -17.88 -2.35
C VAL A 212 -8.87 -19.22 -2.80
N ILE A 213 -10.04 -19.18 -3.43
CA ILE A 213 -10.68 -20.32 -4.09
C ILE A 213 -10.07 -20.47 -5.49
N GLU A 214 -10.00 -19.36 -6.22
CA GLU A 214 -9.53 -19.33 -7.60
C GLU A 214 -8.78 -18.04 -7.89
N GLY A 215 -7.68 -18.13 -8.64
CA GLY A 215 -6.98 -16.98 -9.21
C GLY A 215 -6.79 -17.15 -10.70
N THR A 216 -7.50 -16.35 -11.50
CA THR A 216 -7.41 -16.39 -12.96
C THR A 216 -6.77 -15.14 -13.53
N MET A 217 -5.86 -15.35 -14.48
CA MET A 217 -5.12 -14.29 -15.15
C MET A 217 -5.92 -13.84 -16.38
N LEU A 218 -6.31 -12.57 -16.41
CA LEU A 218 -7.05 -11.94 -17.49
C LEU A 218 -6.11 -11.10 -18.39
N PRO A 219 -6.54 -10.78 -19.63
CA PRO A 219 -5.82 -9.85 -20.50
C PRO A 219 -5.57 -8.49 -19.82
N SER A 220 -4.59 -7.73 -20.33
CA SER A 220 -4.21 -6.41 -19.80
C SER A 220 -3.61 -6.42 -18.38
N ARG A 221 -2.96 -7.53 -17.99
CA ARG A 221 -2.32 -7.71 -16.67
C ARG A 221 -3.28 -7.49 -15.50
N VAL A 222 -4.44 -8.15 -15.56
CA VAL A 222 -5.44 -8.15 -14.49
C VAL A 222 -5.56 -9.56 -13.92
N ILE A 223 -5.72 -9.67 -12.60
CA ILE A 223 -5.99 -10.92 -11.90
C ILE A 223 -7.42 -10.87 -11.38
N ARG A 224 -8.22 -11.88 -11.71
CA ARG A 224 -9.49 -12.16 -11.05
C ARG A 224 -9.23 -13.11 -9.90
N LEU A 225 -9.44 -12.63 -8.68
CA LEU A 225 -9.34 -13.44 -7.46
C LEU A 225 -10.73 -13.70 -6.91
N ILE A 226 -11.07 -14.98 -6.78
CA ILE A 226 -12.27 -15.45 -6.11
C ILE A 226 -11.87 -15.93 -4.72
N ILE A 227 -12.49 -15.37 -3.70
CA ILE A 227 -12.13 -15.54 -2.30
C ILE A 227 -13.37 -16.01 -1.55
N ARG A 228 -13.18 -16.94 -0.59
CA ARG A 228 -14.28 -17.38 0.27
C ARG A 228 -14.79 -16.19 1.10
N LYS A 229 -16.10 -15.95 1.07
CA LYS A 229 -16.71 -14.89 1.87
C LYS A 229 -16.64 -15.25 3.36
N PRO A 230 -16.04 -14.41 4.23
CA PRO A 230 -16.00 -14.69 5.67
C PRO A 230 -17.40 -14.76 6.27
N LYS A 231 -17.58 -15.52 7.35
CA LYS A 231 -18.86 -15.58 8.07
C LYS A 231 -19.24 -14.18 8.57
N TYR A 232 -20.51 -13.82 8.41
CA TYR A 232 -21.08 -12.50 8.75
C TYR A 232 -20.44 -11.30 8.00
N PHE A 233 -19.87 -11.54 6.81
CA PHE A 233 -19.34 -10.48 5.96
C PHE A 233 -20.46 -9.87 5.09
N HIS A 234 -21.01 -8.75 5.52
CA HIS A 234 -22.02 -8.00 4.77
C HIS A 234 -21.38 -6.78 4.08
N PHE A 235 -21.66 -6.58 2.79
CA PHE A 235 -21.19 -5.43 2.02
C PHE A 235 -22.27 -4.85 1.12
N VAL A 236 -22.07 -3.61 0.68
CA VAL A 236 -22.95 -2.90 -0.27
C VAL A 236 -22.19 -2.77 -1.59
N PRO A 237 -22.85 -2.80 -2.76
CA PRO A 237 -22.19 -2.60 -4.04
C PRO A 237 -21.37 -1.30 -4.04
N GLY A 238 -20.13 -1.38 -4.52
CA GLY A 238 -19.18 -0.27 -4.51
C GLY A 238 -18.30 -0.18 -3.24
N ASP A 239 -18.54 -1.00 -2.22
CA ASP A 239 -17.61 -1.15 -1.08
C ASP A 239 -16.24 -1.71 -1.55
N PHE A 240 -15.21 -1.44 -0.75
CA PHE A 240 -13.86 -1.97 -0.97
C PHE A 240 -13.31 -2.64 0.30
N VAL A 241 -12.35 -3.52 0.12
CA VAL A 241 -11.68 -4.27 1.18
C VAL A 241 -10.19 -3.99 1.18
N TYR A 242 -9.59 -3.90 2.36
CA TYR A 242 -8.14 -4.01 2.46
C TYR A 242 -7.78 -5.48 2.49
N MET A 243 -6.90 -5.89 1.59
CA MET A 243 -6.36 -7.25 1.55
C MET A 243 -4.86 -7.26 1.84
N MET A 244 -4.42 -8.28 2.55
CA MET A 244 -3.01 -8.59 2.77
C MET A 244 -2.79 -10.07 2.47
N VAL A 245 -1.74 -10.37 1.69
CA VAL A 245 -1.41 -11.72 1.23
C VAL A 245 -0.06 -12.11 1.86
N PRO A 246 -0.03 -12.94 2.92
CA PRO A 246 1.19 -13.24 3.66
C PRO A 246 2.28 -13.92 2.83
N SER A 247 1.93 -14.63 1.75
CA SER A 247 2.90 -15.25 0.82
C SER A 247 3.71 -14.21 0.02
N ILE A 248 3.23 -12.97 -0.06
CA ILE A 248 3.89 -11.88 -0.81
C ILE A 248 4.46 -10.85 0.16
N THR A 249 3.66 -10.41 1.12
CA THR A 249 4.03 -9.36 2.08
C THR A 249 3.43 -9.61 3.45
N LYS A 250 4.24 -9.48 4.51
CA LYS A 250 3.81 -9.70 5.90
C LYS A 250 3.05 -8.52 6.53
N TYR A 251 3.21 -7.30 6.00
CA TYR A 251 2.76 -6.08 6.70
C TYR A 251 2.06 -5.04 5.81
N GLU A 252 1.83 -5.35 4.53
CA GLU A 252 1.26 -4.41 3.57
C GLU A 252 -0.21 -4.74 3.29
N TRP A 253 -1.06 -3.74 3.45
CA TRP A 253 -2.50 -3.84 3.25
C TRP A 253 -2.92 -2.95 2.09
N HIS A 254 -3.56 -3.54 1.08
CA HIS A 254 -3.91 -2.86 -0.16
C HIS A 254 -5.43 -2.79 -0.35
N PRO A 255 -6.00 -1.62 -0.63
CA PRO A 255 -7.43 -1.47 -0.87
C PRO A 255 -7.81 -1.98 -2.26
N MET A 256 -8.81 -2.86 -2.34
CA MET A 256 -9.36 -3.41 -3.58
C MET A 256 -10.88 -3.33 -3.55
N THR A 257 -11.47 -2.83 -4.64
CA THR A 257 -12.93 -2.75 -4.79
C THR A 257 -13.52 -4.15 -4.98
N ILE A 258 -14.64 -4.41 -4.30
CA ILE A 258 -15.39 -5.66 -4.48
C ILE A 258 -16.13 -5.58 -5.80
N SER A 259 -15.91 -6.56 -6.67
CA SER A 259 -16.56 -6.63 -7.99
C SER A 259 -17.74 -7.60 -8.05
N SER A 260 -17.90 -8.48 -7.06
CA SER A 260 -19.07 -9.37 -6.93
C SER A 260 -20.26 -8.67 -6.27
N ALA A 261 -21.45 -9.27 -6.43
CA ALA A 261 -22.67 -8.79 -5.81
C ALA A 261 -22.77 -9.25 -4.34
N PRO A 262 -23.46 -8.51 -3.46
CA PRO A 262 -23.58 -8.87 -2.04
C PRO A 262 -24.36 -10.17 -1.80
N GLU A 263 -25.19 -10.58 -2.74
CA GLU A 263 -25.94 -11.84 -2.73
C GLU A 263 -25.04 -13.05 -3.04
N ASP A 264 -23.89 -12.82 -3.69
CA ASP A 264 -22.97 -13.89 -4.05
C ASP A 264 -22.37 -14.56 -2.81
N LYS A 265 -22.21 -15.89 -2.91
CA LYS A 265 -21.57 -16.72 -1.87
C LYS A 265 -20.07 -16.42 -1.73
N GLU A 266 -19.46 -15.88 -2.78
CA GLU A 266 -18.02 -15.66 -2.89
C GLU A 266 -17.70 -14.19 -3.18
N LEU A 267 -16.50 -13.76 -2.80
CA LEU A 267 -16.01 -12.42 -3.05
C LEU A 267 -15.08 -12.43 -4.26
N THR A 268 -15.41 -11.63 -5.28
CA THR A 268 -14.56 -11.49 -6.47
C THR A 268 -13.87 -10.12 -6.47
N LEU A 269 -12.54 -10.13 -6.67
CA LEU A 269 -11.71 -8.94 -6.82
C LEU A 269 -11.01 -8.94 -8.18
N HIS A 270 -10.99 -7.80 -8.85
CA HIS A 270 -10.23 -7.58 -10.08
C HIS A 270 -9.06 -6.63 -9.79
N ILE A 271 -7.84 -7.15 -9.88
CA ILE A 271 -6.62 -6.44 -9.47
C ILE A 271 -5.72 -6.24 -10.69
N ARG A 272 -5.45 -4.98 -11.03
CA ARG A 272 -4.52 -4.63 -12.12
C ARG A 272 -3.09 -4.54 -11.60
N ALA A 273 -2.15 -5.11 -12.34
CA ALA A 273 -0.71 -5.04 -12.02
C ALA A 273 -0.13 -3.68 -12.44
N VAL A 274 -0.12 -2.72 -11.51
CA VAL A 274 0.37 -1.34 -11.75
C VAL A 274 1.46 -0.89 -10.78
N GLY A 275 1.40 -1.33 -9.53
CA GLY A 275 2.38 -1.03 -8.50
C GLY A 275 3.24 -2.25 -8.16
N GLU A 276 4.29 -2.00 -7.36
CA GLU A 276 5.24 -3.03 -6.94
C GLU A 276 4.55 -4.24 -6.31
N TRP A 277 3.66 -4.03 -5.33
CA TRP A 277 2.91 -5.11 -4.69
C TRP A 277 2.00 -5.88 -5.66
N THR A 278 1.24 -5.16 -6.50
CA THR A 278 0.32 -5.79 -7.46
C THR A 278 1.07 -6.56 -8.55
N ASN A 279 2.28 -6.13 -8.92
CA ASN A 279 3.14 -6.86 -9.84
C ASN A 279 3.65 -8.16 -9.19
N ARG A 280 4.13 -8.10 -7.94
CA ARG A 280 4.54 -9.31 -7.20
C ARG A 280 3.39 -10.31 -7.05
N LEU A 281 2.17 -9.83 -6.82
CA LEU A 281 0.97 -10.67 -6.80
C LEU A 281 0.71 -11.31 -8.17
N TYR A 282 0.82 -10.55 -9.26
CA TYR A 282 0.68 -11.07 -10.62
C TYR A 282 1.70 -12.15 -10.93
N ASP A 283 2.98 -11.88 -10.63
CA ASP A 283 4.08 -12.79 -10.90
C ASP A 283 3.97 -14.07 -10.04
N HIS A 284 3.43 -13.97 -8.82
CA HIS A 284 3.17 -15.14 -7.97
C HIS A 284 2.18 -16.13 -8.60
N PHE A 285 1.06 -15.63 -9.13
CA PHE A 285 0.06 -16.47 -9.80
C PHE A 285 0.54 -16.94 -11.19
N ASP A 286 1.31 -16.11 -11.91
CA ASP A 286 1.89 -16.48 -13.20
C ASP A 286 2.91 -17.62 -13.08
N HIS A 287 3.78 -17.54 -12.06
CA HIS A 287 4.76 -18.58 -11.78
C HIS A 287 4.08 -19.89 -11.38
N ALA A 288 3.03 -19.83 -10.53
CA ALA A 288 2.25 -21.00 -10.15
C ALA A 288 1.61 -21.67 -11.38
N LYS A 289 0.98 -20.88 -12.26
CA LYS A 289 0.39 -21.38 -13.52
C LYS A 289 1.44 -22.04 -14.42
N THR A 290 2.60 -21.41 -14.58
CA THR A 290 3.69 -21.92 -15.42
C THR A 290 4.24 -23.23 -14.88
N LEU A 291 4.39 -23.36 -13.56
CA LEU A 291 4.82 -24.62 -12.92
C LEU A 291 3.79 -25.73 -13.13
N THR A 292 2.49 -25.45 -12.95
CA THR A 292 1.44 -26.43 -13.20
C THR A 292 1.45 -26.90 -14.65
N LEU A 293 1.59 -25.96 -15.60
CA LEU A 293 1.68 -26.30 -17.03
C LEU A 293 2.92 -27.14 -17.34
N LYS A 294 4.09 -26.80 -16.78
CA LYS A 294 5.31 -27.61 -16.94
C LYS A 294 5.12 -29.02 -16.40
N LYS A 295 4.57 -29.17 -15.20
CA LYS A 295 4.29 -30.48 -14.60
C LYS A 295 3.32 -31.30 -15.44
N MET A 296 2.25 -30.67 -15.93
CA MET A 296 1.30 -31.32 -16.83
C MET A 296 1.94 -31.74 -18.16
N LEU A 297 2.80 -30.91 -18.73
CA LEU A 297 3.56 -31.23 -19.95
C LEU A 297 4.56 -32.37 -19.72
N GLU A 298 5.23 -32.41 -18.56
CA GLU A 298 6.12 -33.51 -18.17
C GLU A 298 5.34 -34.82 -17.96
N GLU A 299 4.19 -34.77 -17.28
CA GLU A 299 3.29 -35.92 -17.11
C GLU A 299 2.76 -36.42 -18.47
N TRP A 300 2.41 -35.50 -19.38
CA TRP A 300 1.99 -35.84 -20.75
C TRP A 300 3.12 -36.49 -21.55
N LYS A 301 4.34 -35.95 -21.48
CA LYS A 301 5.52 -36.59 -22.10
C LYS A 301 5.77 -38.02 -21.57
N CYS A 302 5.41 -38.29 -20.31
CA CYS A 302 5.49 -39.63 -19.73
C CYS A 302 4.30 -40.55 -20.11
N LEU A 303 3.19 -40.00 -20.59
CA LEU A 303 1.99 -40.73 -21.01
C LEU A 303 2.02 -41.11 -22.50
N ASP A 304 2.86 -40.47 -23.32
CA ASP A 304 3.12 -40.86 -24.71
C ASP A 304 4.05 -42.09 -24.79
N PHE A 305 3.50 -43.26 -24.44
CA PHE A 305 3.90 -44.54 -25.01
C PHE A 305 2.64 -45.34 -25.34
N HIS A 306 1.96 -44.96 -26.43
CA HIS A 306 1.06 -45.85 -27.15
C HIS A 306 1.60 -46.06 -28.58
N PRO A 307 1.66 -47.30 -29.12
CA PRO A 307 2.43 -47.62 -30.33
C PRO A 307 1.79 -47.15 -31.66
N LEU A 308 0.94 -46.11 -31.66
CA LEU A 308 0.19 -45.68 -32.84
C LEU A 308 0.76 -44.45 -33.57
N PHE A 309 1.81 -43.81 -33.04
CA PHE A 309 2.51 -42.69 -33.68
C PHE A 309 3.96 -43.02 -34.05
N LYS A 310 4.19 -44.26 -34.48
CA LYS A 310 5.49 -44.69 -35.02
C LYS A 310 5.46 -44.56 -36.54
N ASP A 311 5.33 -43.34 -37.05
CA ASP A 311 5.68 -42.99 -38.43
C ASP A 311 5.71 -41.46 -38.56
N THR A 312 6.84 -40.87 -38.18
CA THR A 312 7.42 -39.71 -38.86
C THR A 312 8.85 -39.55 -38.35
N ASP A 313 9.81 -39.75 -39.25
CA ASP A 313 11.23 -39.49 -39.06
C ASP A 313 11.45 -38.07 -38.51
N GLN A 314 11.85 -37.96 -37.23
CA GLN A 314 12.78 -36.92 -36.72
C GLN A 314 13.10 -36.95 -35.21
N THR A 315 13.01 -38.09 -34.51
CA THR A 315 13.51 -38.17 -33.13
C THR A 315 15.00 -38.55 -33.09
N ASN A 316 15.88 -37.59 -33.33
CA ASN A 316 17.30 -37.69 -32.99
C ASN A 316 17.80 -36.37 -32.39
N LYS A 317 17.38 -36.11 -31.15
CA LYS A 317 18.10 -35.30 -30.14
C LYS A 317 17.25 -35.26 -28.87
N PHE A 318 17.89 -35.48 -27.73
CA PHE A 318 17.34 -35.60 -26.37
C PHE A 318 17.02 -37.02 -25.92
N ASP A 319 18.07 -37.76 -25.60
CA ASP A 319 18.01 -38.86 -24.64
C ASP A 319 17.78 -38.29 -23.24
N VAL A 320 16.60 -38.55 -22.67
CA VAL A 320 16.34 -38.40 -21.24
C VAL A 320 15.95 -39.79 -20.72
N ASN A 321 16.76 -40.30 -19.80
CA ASN A 321 16.65 -41.63 -19.23
C ASN A 321 15.45 -41.70 -18.26
N CYS A 322 14.33 -42.28 -18.69
CA CYS A 322 13.19 -42.56 -17.81
C CYS A 322 13.42 -43.90 -17.08
N ASP A 323 13.60 -43.86 -15.76
CA ASP A 323 13.75 -45.05 -14.92
C ASP A 323 12.39 -45.76 -14.78
N HIS A 324 12.28 -46.95 -15.39
CA HIS A 324 11.04 -47.72 -15.52
C HIS A 324 10.64 -48.53 -14.28
N SER A 325 11.26 -48.30 -13.12
CA SER A 325 11.12 -49.18 -11.94
C SER A 325 9.98 -48.83 -10.96
N LEU A 326 9.15 -47.81 -11.20
CA LEU A 326 8.16 -47.32 -10.21
C LEU A 326 6.72 -47.07 -10.72
N VAL A 327 6.26 -47.74 -11.77
CA VAL A 327 4.86 -47.57 -12.24
C VAL A 327 3.99 -48.76 -11.83
N ASP A 328 3.29 -48.59 -10.70
CA ASP A 328 2.20 -49.47 -10.27
C ASP A 328 1.01 -49.34 -11.23
N ARG A 329 0.77 -50.39 -12.03
CA ARG A 329 -0.26 -50.44 -13.09
C ARG A 329 -1.68 -50.25 -12.58
N ASN A 330 -1.94 -50.41 -11.27
CA ASN A 330 -3.27 -50.19 -10.71
C ASN A 330 -3.59 -48.71 -10.46
N LYS A 331 -2.58 -47.83 -10.41
CA LYS A 331 -2.77 -46.38 -10.25
C LYS A 331 -3.14 -45.67 -11.56
N VAL A 332 -2.81 -46.28 -12.71
CA VAL A 332 -3.11 -45.75 -14.05
C VAL A 332 -4.59 -45.84 -14.41
N ARG A 333 -5.31 -46.86 -13.89
CA ARG A 333 -6.76 -47.04 -14.15
C ARG A 333 -7.66 -46.05 -13.40
N SER A 334 -7.26 -45.58 -12.21
CA SER A 334 -8.06 -44.58 -11.46
C SER A 334 -7.86 -43.15 -11.98
N VAL A 335 -6.71 -42.85 -12.58
CA VAL A 335 -6.44 -41.55 -13.21
C VAL A 335 -7.19 -41.42 -14.54
N GLY A 336 -7.34 -42.51 -15.30
CA GLY A 336 -8.10 -42.53 -16.56
C GLY A 336 -9.59 -42.19 -16.42
N SER A 337 -10.24 -42.58 -15.30
CA SER A 337 -11.66 -42.21 -15.06
C SER A 337 -11.84 -40.81 -14.47
N SER A 338 -10.80 -40.26 -13.83
CA SER A 338 -10.78 -38.90 -13.28
C SER A 338 -10.53 -37.82 -14.36
N MET A 339 -9.78 -38.16 -15.42
CA MET A 339 -9.43 -37.21 -16.48
C MET A 339 -10.54 -36.91 -17.49
N GLN A 340 -11.64 -37.68 -17.52
CA GLN A 340 -12.77 -37.42 -18.43
C GLN A 340 -13.63 -36.20 -18.03
N LYS A 341 -13.28 -35.48 -16.95
CA LYS A 341 -14.08 -34.37 -16.38
C LYS A 341 -13.43 -32.98 -16.43
N ARG A 342 -12.29 -32.78 -17.09
CA ARG A 342 -11.64 -31.46 -17.22
C ARG A 342 -11.63 -30.95 -18.65
N THR A 343 -12.65 -30.17 -19.03
CA THR A 343 -12.65 -29.43 -20.29
C THR A 343 -11.95 -28.09 -20.08
N MET A 344 -10.88 -27.81 -20.83
CA MET A 344 -10.36 -26.45 -21.03
C MET A 344 -10.46 -26.13 -22.52
N ILE A 345 -11.11 -25.01 -22.84
CA ILE A 345 -11.25 -24.49 -24.19
C ILE A 345 -9.86 -24.02 -24.66
N LEU A 346 -9.28 -24.75 -25.61
CA LEU A 346 -8.14 -24.27 -26.39
C LEU A 346 -8.66 -23.33 -27.50
N PRO A 347 -7.91 -22.29 -27.89
CA PRO A 347 -8.26 -21.50 -29.07
C PRO A 347 -8.10 -22.40 -30.31
N VAL A 348 -9.18 -22.52 -31.07
CA VAL A 348 -9.19 -23.21 -32.37
C VAL A 348 -8.46 -22.32 -33.39
N PRO A 349 -7.53 -22.84 -34.21
CA PRO A 349 -6.95 -22.09 -35.32
C PRO A 349 -8.03 -21.70 -36.35
N GLU A 350 -7.89 -20.53 -36.97
CA GLU A 350 -8.90 -19.88 -37.83
C GLU A 350 -9.25 -20.60 -39.16
N ASP A 351 -8.79 -21.82 -39.42
CA ASP A 351 -9.08 -22.54 -40.67
C ASP A 351 -9.61 -23.95 -40.39
N CYS A 352 -10.94 -24.10 -40.27
CA CYS A 352 -11.63 -25.40 -40.34
C CYS A 352 -13.06 -25.20 -40.87
N ASP A 353 -13.34 -25.80 -42.02
CA ASP A 353 -14.61 -25.76 -42.77
C ASP A 353 -15.84 -26.30 -41.99
N GLU A 354 -17.03 -25.83 -42.41
CA GLU A 354 -18.27 -25.70 -41.63
C GLU A 354 -19.05 -26.98 -41.22
N ASP A 355 -18.70 -28.21 -41.57
CA ASP A 355 -19.65 -29.33 -41.43
C ASP A 355 -19.62 -30.12 -40.09
N GLY A 356 -18.83 -29.70 -39.09
CA GLY A 356 -18.66 -30.45 -37.84
C GLY A 356 -19.31 -29.86 -36.57
N CYS A 357 -19.76 -28.60 -36.59
CA CYS A 357 -20.00 -27.84 -35.34
C CYS A 357 -21.34 -28.15 -34.62
N GLY A 358 -22.23 -28.92 -35.23
CA GLY A 358 -23.60 -29.13 -34.74
C GLY A 358 -23.76 -30.09 -33.54
N LYS A 359 -22.80 -30.97 -33.27
CA LYS A 359 -22.96 -32.04 -32.25
C LYS A 359 -22.29 -31.77 -30.89
N ILE A 360 -21.46 -30.74 -30.77
CA ILE A 360 -20.68 -30.46 -29.54
C ILE A 360 -21.44 -29.57 -28.53
N LYS A 361 -22.53 -28.91 -28.93
CA LYS A 361 -23.24 -27.94 -28.09
C LYS A 361 -24.14 -28.51 -26.98
N LYS A 362 -24.34 -29.83 -26.87
CA LYS A 362 -25.41 -30.39 -26.01
C LYS A 362 -24.98 -31.16 -24.76
N GLN A 363 -23.69 -31.21 -24.40
CA GLN A 363 -23.25 -32.14 -23.35
C GLN A 363 -22.18 -31.61 -22.40
N ILE A 364 -22.34 -30.38 -21.87
CA ILE A 364 -21.52 -29.90 -20.75
C ILE A 364 -22.41 -29.10 -19.78
N SER A 365 -23.10 -29.83 -18.91
CA SER A 365 -23.61 -29.34 -17.62
C SER A 365 -22.80 -30.07 -16.54
N ILE A 366 -22.10 -29.36 -15.66
CA ILE A 366 -21.32 -30.00 -14.58
C ILE A 366 -21.93 -29.62 -13.23
N GLU A 367 -22.47 -30.63 -12.56
CA GLU A 367 -22.89 -30.63 -11.16
C GLU A 367 -21.69 -30.61 -10.20
N HIS A 368 -21.91 -29.96 -9.07
CA HIS A 368 -21.12 -30.00 -7.85
C HIS A 368 -20.87 -31.45 -7.40
N SER A 369 -19.62 -31.82 -7.14
CA SER A 369 -19.33 -32.92 -6.22
C SER A 369 -18.34 -32.45 -5.17
N ASP A 370 -18.85 -32.30 -3.96
CA ASP A 370 -18.08 -32.28 -2.72
C ASP A 370 -17.23 -33.56 -2.68
N ASN A 371 -15.91 -33.42 -2.71
CA ASN A 371 -15.03 -34.31 -1.96
C ASN A 371 -13.66 -33.70 -1.73
N GLU A 372 -13.28 -33.85 -0.48
CA GLU A 372 -12.20 -33.23 0.25
C GLU A 372 -10.86 -33.90 -0.04
N SER A 373 -9.78 -33.19 0.30
CA SER A 373 -8.39 -33.66 0.36
C SER A 373 -7.72 -34.03 -0.97
N ASP A 374 -7.09 -33.04 -1.62
CA ASP A 374 -5.69 -33.17 -2.07
C ASP A 374 -5.13 -31.82 -2.57
N SER A 375 -4.21 -31.24 -1.79
CA SER A 375 -3.10 -30.38 -2.26
C SER A 375 -3.37 -29.05 -3.00
N ASN A 376 -4.48 -28.35 -2.76
CA ASN A 376 -4.53 -26.93 -3.13
C ASN A 376 -3.72 -26.10 -2.13
N SER A 377 -2.61 -25.52 -2.60
CA SER A 377 -1.89 -24.44 -1.94
C SER A 377 -2.81 -23.22 -1.79
N MET A 378 -3.74 -23.28 -0.84
CA MET A 378 -4.69 -22.22 -0.57
C MET A 378 -3.94 -21.00 -0.05
N VAL A 379 -3.91 -19.94 -0.85
CA VAL A 379 -3.31 -18.66 -0.45
C VAL A 379 -4.21 -18.03 0.60
N THR A 380 -3.71 -17.95 1.84
CA THR A 380 -4.39 -17.22 2.91
C THR A 380 -4.38 -15.72 2.59
N ILE A 381 -5.51 -15.05 2.81
CA ILE A 381 -5.68 -13.61 2.65
C ILE A 381 -6.30 -13.08 3.94
N GLU A 382 -5.78 -11.97 4.44
CA GLU A 382 -6.47 -11.21 5.48
C GLU A 382 -7.29 -10.07 4.86
N LEU A 383 -8.58 -9.98 5.20
CA LEU A 383 -9.52 -8.97 4.74
C LEU A 383 -9.95 -8.02 5.86
N ASN A 384 -9.94 -6.73 5.58
CA ASN A 384 -10.54 -5.73 6.46
C ASN A 384 -11.51 -4.87 5.67
N LYS A 385 -12.80 -4.94 6.01
CA LYS A 385 -13.83 -4.15 5.35
C LYS A 385 -13.75 -2.69 5.79
N ILE A 386 -13.83 -1.77 4.83
CA ILE A 386 -14.20 -0.39 5.08
C ILE A 386 -15.43 -0.09 4.21
N SER A 387 -16.56 0.16 4.86
CA SER A 387 -17.80 0.49 4.13
C SER A 387 -17.75 1.94 3.69
N SER A 388 -17.97 2.19 2.41
CA SER A 388 -18.34 3.52 1.95
C SER A 388 -19.86 3.57 1.90
N ARG A 389 -20.50 4.11 2.93
CA ARG A 389 -21.81 4.70 2.73
C ARG A 389 -21.59 5.88 1.79
N SER A 390 -21.96 5.72 0.52
CA SER A 390 -22.07 6.82 -0.45
C SER A 390 -23.33 7.60 -0.19
#